data_AF-A0A0F9S5N9-F1
#
_entry.id   AF-A0A0F9S5N9-F1
#
_cell.length_a   1.000
_cell.length_b   1.000
_cell.length_c   1.000
_cell.angle_alpha   90.00
_cell.angle_beta   90.00
_cell.angle_gamma   90.00
#
_symmetry.space_group_name_H-M   'P 1'
#
loop_
_entity.id
_entity.type
_entity.pdbx_description
1 polymer ?
#
loop_
_entity_poly.entity_id
_entity_poly.type
_entity_poly.pdbx_seq_one_letter_code
_entity_poly.pdbx_strand_id
1 'polypeptide(L)' 'MVEDIKIKLGGLHCGNCVMKVQNKLRKISGVNNVVINLAKEEANVEYDPNITGFNAF' A
#
# COMPACT_ATOMS: atom_id res chain seq x y z
N MET A 1 -1.39 14.78 7.82
CA MET A 1 -2.71 14.55 7.22
C MET A 1 -2.67 13.13 6.69
N VAL A 2 -3.56 12.21 7.09
CA VAL A 2 -3.47 10.81 6.66
C VAL A 2 -4.58 10.53 5.67
N GLU A 3 -4.24 9.97 4.51
CA GLU A 3 -5.15 9.59 3.45
C GLU A 3 -5.07 8.09 3.18
N ASP A 4 -6.19 7.52 2.75
CA ASP A 4 -6.28 6.13 2.30
C ASP A 4 -6.34 6.04 0.77
N ILE A 5 -5.54 5.16 0.19
CA ILE A 5 -5.60 4.82 -1.24
C ILE A 5 -5.73 3.32 -1.43
N LYS A 6 -6.60 2.95 -2.38
CA LYS A 6 -6.80 1.57 -2.82
C LYS A 6 -6.08 1.35 -4.14
N ILE A 7 -5.13 0.44 -4.12
CA ILE A 7 -4.31 0.07 -5.26
C ILE A 7 -4.68 -1.35 -5.66
N LYS A 8 -5.14 -1.56 -6.90
CA LYS A 8 -5.30 -2.92 -7.43
C LYS A 8 -3.93 -3.53 -7.72
N LEU A 9 -3.69 -4.68 -7.13
CA LEU A 9 -2.45 -5.44 -7.24
C LEU A 9 -2.70 -6.70 -8.07
N GLY A 10 -2.56 -6.57 -9.40
CA GLY A 10 -2.63 -7.73 -10.29
C GLY A 10 -1.46 -8.69 -10.07
N GLY A 11 -1.73 -10.00 -10.13
CA GLY A 11 -0.69 -11.04 -10.20
C GLY A 11 -0.06 -11.47 -8.87
N LEU A 12 -0.61 -11.07 -7.72
CA LEU A 12 -0.16 -11.59 -6.42
C LEU A 12 -0.75 -12.97 -6.14
N HIS A 13 -0.11 -14.01 -6.68
CA HIS A 13 -0.55 -15.40 -6.50
C HIS A 13 -0.03 -16.10 -5.22
N CYS A 14 0.90 -15.48 -4.50
CA CYS A 14 1.53 -16.11 -3.34
C CYS A 14 1.62 -15.14 -2.16
N GLY A 15 1.27 -15.60 -0.96
CA GLY A 15 1.40 -14.82 0.28
C GLY A 15 2.81 -14.30 0.53
N ASN A 16 3.84 -14.96 0.00
CA ASN A 16 5.22 -14.49 0.11
C ASN A 16 5.48 -13.24 -0.77
N CYS A 17 4.82 -13.12 -1.92
CA CYS A 17 4.88 -11.92 -2.77
C CYS A 17 4.17 -10.74 -2.09
N VAL A 18 3.01 -10.99 -1.47
CA VAL A 18 2.27 -9.99 -0.68
C VAL A 18 3.13 -9.43 0.44
N MET A 19 3.76 -10.31 1.21
CA MET A 19 4.56 -9.92 2.36
C MET A 19 5.76 -9.05 1.94
N LYS A 20 6.38 -9.36 0.79
CA LYS A 20 7.45 -8.51 0.21
C LYS A 20 6.94 -7.13 -0.17
N VAL A 21 5.78 -7.04 -0.84
CA VAL A 21 5.18 -5.77 -1.25
C VAL A 21 4.78 -4.94 -0.02
N GLN A 22 4.08 -5.54 0.94
CA GLN A 22 3.65 -4.89 2.18
C GLN A 22 4.85 -4.34 2.97
N ASN A 23 5.90 -5.14 3.13
CA ASN A 23 7.11 -4.69 3.82
C ASN A 23 7.82 -3.55 3.08
N LYS A 24 7.77 -3.53 1.75
CA LYS A 24 8.39 -2.46 0.96
C LYS A 24 7.59 -1.17 1.04
N LEU A 25 6.26 -1.25 1.00
CA LEU A 25 5.36 -0.10 1.18
C LEU A 25 5.49 0.51 2.58
N ARG A 26 5.57 -0.31 3.64
CA ARG A 26 5.77 0.15 5.02
C ARG A 26 7.10 0.86 5.27
N LYS A 27 8.09 0.66 4.39
CA LYS A 27 9.39 1.35 4.48
C LYS A 27 9.38 2.73 3.82
N ILE A 28 8.32 3.08 3.09
CA ILE A 28 8.20 4.39 2.46
C ILE A 28 7.90 5.42 3.56
N SER A 29 8.71 6.47 3.61
CA SER A 29 8.51 7.58 4.53
C SER A 29 7.14 8.23 4.28
N GLY A 30 6.33 8.33 5.33
CA GLY A 30 4.96 8.84 5.26
C GLY A 30 3.90 7.76 5.14
N VAL A 31 4.24 6.49 4.90
CA VAL A 31 3.28 5.40 4.99
C VAL A 31 3.09 4.99 6.44
N ASN A 32 1.86 5.11 6.94
CA ASN A 32 1.50 4.78 8.32
C ASN A 32 1.02 3.33 8.42
N ASN A 33 0.19 2.89 7.48
CA ASN A 33 -0.37 1.54 7.49
C ASN A 33 -0.51 0.98 6.07
N VAL A 34 -0.40 -0.35 5.97
CA VAL A 34 -0.58 -1.09 4.72
C VAL A 34 -1.29 -2.39 5.03
N VAL A 35 -2.41 -2.60 4.36
CA VAL A 35 -3.24 -3.79 4.44
C VAL A 35 -3.46 -4.32 3.02
N ILE A 36 -3.08 -5.57 2.77
CA ILE A 36 -3.29 -6.21 1.46
C ILE A 36 -4.38 -7.26 1.58
N ASN A 37 -5.40 -7.15 0.73
CA ASN A 37 -6.47 -8.11 0.57
C ASN A 37 -6.23 -8.94 -0.69
N LEU A 38 -5.69 -10.14 -0.49
CA LEU A 38 -5.45 -11.11 -1.57
C LEU A 38 -6.73 -11.56 -2.27
N ALA A 39 -7.83 -11.74 -1.53
CA ALA A 39 -9.09 -12.20 -2.11
C ALA A 39 -9.70 -11.19 -3.08
N LYS A 40 -9.36 -9.90 -2.92
CA LYS A 40 -9.79 -8.80 -3.80
C LYS A 40 -8.68 -8.30 -4.72
N GLU A 41 -7.48 -8.85 -4.63
CA GLU A 41 -6.29 -8.35 -5.34
C GLU A 41 -6.08 -6.84 -5.13
N GLU A 42 -6.24 -6.36 -3.89
CA GLU A 42 -6.22 -4.93 -3.55
C GLU A 42 -5.29 -4.66 -2.36
N ALA A 43 -4.56 -3.55 -2.38
CA ALA A 43 -3.87 -3.00 -1.24
C ALA A 43 -4.49 -1.68 -0.82
N ASN A 44 -4.80 -1.58 0.47
CA ASN A 44 -5.15 -0.34 1.12
C ASN A 44 -3.89 0.21 1.80
N VAL A 45 -3.50 1.42 1.42
CA VAL A 45 -2.32 2.11 1.96
C VAL A 45 -2.80 3.38 2.63
N GLU A 46 -2.49 3.52 3.92
CA GLU A 46 -2.67 4.77 4.65
C GLU A 46 -1.35 5.52 4.67
N TYR A 47 -1.34 6.73 4.15
CA TYR A 47 -0.12 7.50 3.98
C TYR A 47 -0.36 9.00 4.18
N ASP A 48 0.70 9.74 4.48
CA ASP A 48 0.68 11.20 4.52
C ASP A 48 1.14 11.75 3.17
N PRO A 49 0.27 12.41 2.38
CA PRO A 49 0.63 12.99 1.09
C PRO A 49 1.69 14.10 1.23
N ASN A 50 1.76 14.78 2.38
CA ASN A 50 2.76 15.83 2.62
C ASN A 50 4.18 15.26 2.80
N ILE A 51 4.29 14.00 3.24
CA ILE A 51 5.57 13.32 3.47
C ILE A 51 5.96 12.50 2.25
N THR A 52 5.01 11.78 1.65
CA THR A 52 5.26 10.94 0.47
C THR A 52 5.42 11.74 -0.83
N GLY A 53 4.91 12.99 -0.86
CA GLY A 53 4.83 13.80 -2.08
C GLY A 53 3.84 13.28 -3.11
N PHE A 54 3.01 12.29 -2.74
CA PHE A 54 2.01 11.72 -3.62
C PHE A 54 0.70 12.47 -3.44
N ASN A 55 0.38 13.36 -4.38
CA ASN A 55 -0.98 13.90 -4.52
C ASN A 55 -1.69 13.08 -5.60
N ALA A 56 -2.73 12.34 -5.22
CA ALA A 56 -3.65 11.79 -6.19
C ALA A 56 -4.40 12.96 -6.84
N PHE A 57 -4.12 13.21 -8.12
CA PHE A 57 -4.71 14.28 -8.93
C PHE A 57 -6.20 14.08 -9.16
#